data_AF-A0A160M7C6-F1
#
_entry.id   AF-A0A160M7C6-F1
#
_cell.length_a   1.000
_cell.length_b   1.000
_cell.length_c   1.000
_cell.angle_alpha   90.00
_cell.angle_beta   90.00
_cell.angle_gamma   90.00
#
_symmetry.space_group_name_H-M   'P 1'
#
loop_
_entity.id
_entity.type
_entity.pdbx_description
1 polymer ?
#
loop_
_entity_poly.entity_id
_entity_poly.type
_entity_poly.pdbx_seq_one_letter_code
_entity_poly.pdbx_strand_id
1 'polypeptide(L)'
;MKEQTFTSFEQYEEYLRNKMIYKAKRKGLEGEGLAEYLKKHENDAARIWKENDLQKWLEKDGYVTIAVWRDETGQRKIGRGRPKKPEGQKLKHSIHVRLDEEMFKKLNHFCQEKKVDVSEAIRILIHNL
;
A
#
# COMPACT_ATOMS: atom_id res chain seq x y z
N MET A 1 -3.50 -10.46 5.59
CA MET A 1 -3.76 -9.31 4.68
C MET A 1 -3.02 -9.54 3.37
N LYS A 2 -3.63 -9.25 2.22
CA LYS A 2 -2.96 -9.28 0.90
C LYS A 2 -3.02 -7.89 0.28
N GLU A 3 -1.90 -7.41 -0.24
CA GLU A 3 -1.80 -6.10 -0.89
C GLU A 3 -1.30 -6.26 -2.31
N GLN A 4 -1.79 -5.40 -3.20
CA GLN A 4 -1.31 -5.34 -4.58
C GLN A 4 -1.33 -3.89 -5.06
N THR A 5 -0.30 -3.49 -5.79
CA THR A 5 -0.09 -2.11 -6.24
C THR A 5 -0.31 -2.03 -7.74
N PHE A 6 -0.98 -0.95 -8.17
CA PHE A 6 -1.33 -0.69 -9.55
C PHE A 6 -0.94 0.74 -9.92
N THR A 7 -0.53 0.96 -11.16
CA THR A 7 -0.13 2.26 -11.71
C THR A 7 -1.15 2.82 -12.71
N SER A 8 -2.24 2.09 -12.98
CA SER A 8 -3.36 2.59 -13.77
C SER A 8 -4.65 1.82 -13.44
N PHE A 9 -5.80 2.37 -13.87
CA PHE A 9 -7.09 1.69 -13.74
C PHE A 9 -7.16 0.43 -14.60
N GLU A 10 -6.65 0.50 -15.84
CA GLU A 10 -6.64 -0.58 -16.82
C GLU A 10 -5.87 -1.80 -16.29
N GLN A 11 -4.72 -1.56 -15.65
CA GLN A 11 -3.95 -2.63 -15.01
C GLN A 11 -4.75 -3.33 -13.91
N TYR A 12 -5.53 -2.57 -13.14
CA TYR A 12 -6.38 -3.12 -12.09
C TYR A 12 -7.59 -3.86 -12.65
N GLU A 13 -8.23 -3.32 -13.69
CA GLU A 13 -9.35 -3.93 -14.38
C GLU A 13 -8.96 -5.28 -14.99
N GLU A 14 -7.84 -5.33 -15.70
CA GLU A 14 -7.30 -6.57 -16.28
C GLU A 14 -7.00 -7.60 -15.19
N TYR A 15 -6.36 -7.18 -14.09
CA TYR A 15 -6.11 -8.03 -12.94
C TYR A 15 -7.41 -8.63 -12.38
N LEU A 16 -8.45 -7.81 -12.20
CA LEU A 16 -9.72 -8.26 -11.64
C LEU A 16 -10.42 -9.21 -12.61
N ARG A 17 -10.43 -8.90 -13.90
CA ARG A 17 -11.00 -9.77 -14.95
C ARG A 17 -10.34 -11.14 -14.95
N ASN A 18 -9.00 -11.19 -15.01
CA ASN A 18 -8.24 -12.43 -14.98
C ASN A 18 -8.50 -13.25 -13.71
N LYS A 19 -8.62 -12.57 -12.57
CA LYS A 19 -8.97 -13.20 -11.29
C LYS A 19 -10.37 -13.81 -11.28
N MET A 20 -11.34 -13.16 -11.93
CA MET A 20 -12.70 -13.71 -12.05
C MET A 20 -12.74 -14.91 -13.01
N ILE A 21 -12.04 -14.84 -14.14
CA ILE A 21 -11.89 -15.98 -15.07
C ILE A 21 -11.28 -17.18 -14.33
N TYR A 22 -10.19 -16.96 -13.59
CA TYR A 22 -9.53 -18.02 -12.82
C TYR A 22 -10.48 -18.65 -11.80
N LYS A 23 -11.28 -17.85 -11.09
CA LYS A 23 -12.29 -18.34 -10.14
C LYS A 23 -13.41 -19.11 -10.81
N ALA A 24 -13.87 -18.67 -11.99
CA ALA A 24 -14.90 -19.35 -12.75
C ALA A 24 -14.43 -20.74 -13.19
N LYS A 25 -13.21 -20.82 -13.77
CA LYS A 25 -12.58 -22.09 -14.15
C LYS A 25 -12.41 -23.02 -12.96
N ARG A 26 -11.99 -22.51 -11.79
CA ARG A 26 -11.89 -23.31 -10.55
C ARG A 26 -13.22 -23.85 -10.03
N LYS A 27 -14.34 -23.27 -10.46
CA LYS A 27 -15.70 -23.76 -10.15
C LYS A 27 -16.23 -24.71 -11.23
N GLY A 28 -15.45 -25.00 -12.27
CA GLY A 28 -15.89 -25.79 -13.41
C GLY A 28 -16.91 -25.08 -14.31
N LEU A 29 -16.96 -23.74 -14.27
CA LEU A 29 -17.85 -22.97 -15.15
C LEU A 29 -17.25 -22.87 -16.56
N GLU A 30 -18.04 -23.24 -17.56
CA GLU A 30 -17.70 -23.21 -18.98
C GLU A 30 -18.85 -22.63 -19.80
N GLY A 31 -18.58 -22.28 -21.07
CA GLY A 31 -19.59 -21.80 -22.01
C GLY A 31 -20.43 -20.63 -21.48
N GLU A 32 -21.75 -20.78 -21.54
CA GLU A 32 -22.72 -19.77 -21.08
C GLU A 32 -22.59 -19.46 -19.58
N GLY A 33 -22.30 -20.46 -18.74
CA GLY A 33 -22.12 -20.25 -17.30
C GLY A 33 -20.88 -19.41 -16.97
N LEU A 34 -19.84 -19.50 -17.79
CA LEU A 34 -18.68 -18.60 -17.69
C LEU A 34 -19.05 -17.18 -18.11
N ALA A 35 -19.79 -17.02 -19.21
CA ALA A 35 -20.19 -15.71 -19.72
C ALA A 35 -21.09 -14.95 -18.71
N GLU A 36 -22.08 -15.63 -18.13
CA GLU A 36 -22.97 -15.04 -17.12
C GLU A 36 -22.20 -14.66 -15.84
N TYR A 37 -21.28 -15.52 -15.39
CA TYR A 37 -20.42 -15.23 -14.25
C TYR A 37 -19.56 -13.97 -14.47
N LEU A 38 -18.95 -13.84 -15.65
CA LEU A 38 -18.14 -12.67 -15.97
C LEU A 38 -18.98 -11.40 -16.08
N LYS A 39 -20.16 -11.47 -16.70
CA LYS A 39 -21.10 -10.34 -16.81
C LYS A 39 -21.52 -9.81 -15.44
N LYS A 40 -21.76 -10.70 -14.47
CA LYS A 40 -22.06 -10.31 -13.08
C LYS A 40 -20.94 -9.52 -12.40
N HIS A 41 -19.69 -9.72 -12.84
CA HIS A 41 -18.50 -9.12 -12.27
C HIS A 41 -17.87 -8.01 -13.14
N GLU A 42 -18.48 -7.68 -14.28
CA GLU A 42 -17.94 -6.74 -15.27
C GLU A 42 -17.69 -5.36 -14.66
N ASN A 43 -18.62 -4.87 -13.83
CA ASN A 43 -18.52 -3.55 -13.21
C ASN A 43 -17.80 -3.55 -11.85
N ASP A 44 -17.29 -4.70 -11.38
CA ASP A 44 -16.67 -4.76 -10.06
C ASP A 44 -15.42 -3.89 -9.96
N ALA A 45 -14.63 -3.80 -11.05
CA ALA A 45 -13.42 -2.98 -11.07
C ALA A 45 -13.78 -1.50 -10.87
N ALA A 46 -14.66 -0.96 -11.72
CA ALA A 46 -15.11 0.42 -11.63
C ALA A 46 -15.78 0.74 -10.29
N ARG A 47 -16.61 -0.18 -9.78
CA ARG A 47 -17.27 -0.04 -8.48
C ARG A 47 -16.26 0.07 -7.34
N ILE A 48 -15.34 -0.89 -7.21
CA ILE A 48 -14.34 -0.88 -6.13
C ILE A 48 -13.41 0.33 -6.25
N TRP A 49 -13.04 0.70 -7.48
CA TRP A 49 -12.21 1.87 -7.74
C TRP A 49 -12.84 3.16 -7.23
N LYS A 50 -14.13 3.33 -7.50
CA LYS A 50 -14.92 4.48 -7.05
C LYS A 50 -15.18 4.45 -5.55
N GLU A 51 -15.59 3.31 -4.99
CA GLU A 51 -15.90 3.17 -3.55
C GLU A 51 -14.69 3.50 -2.64
N ASN A 52 -13.47 3.42 -3.17
CA ASN A 52 -12.23 3.63 -2.41
C ASN A 52 -11.42 4.86 -2.86
N ASP A 53 -12.00 5.73 -3.70
CA ASP A 53 -11.36 6.93 -4.25
C ASP A 53 -9.97 6.67 -4.86
N LEU A 54 -9.79 5.51 -5.50
CA LEU A 54 -8.45 5.06 -5.93
C LEU A 54 -7.84 5.96 -7.01
N GLN A 55 -8.68 6.56 -7.86
CA GLN A 55 -8.25 7.50 -8.89
C GLN A 55 -7.51 8.72 -8.31
N LYS A 56 -8.07 9.30 -7.24
CA LYS A 56 -7.47 10.46 -6.56
C LYS A 56 -6.08 10.14 -6.01
N TRP A 57 -5.89 8.93 -5.51
CA TRP A 57 -4.59 8.49 -4.98
C TRP A 57 -3.60 8.14 -6.08
N LEU A 58 -4.09 7.57 -7.18
CA LEU A 58 -3.27 7.34 -8.35
C LEU A 58 -2.70 8.66 -8.89
N GLU A 59 -3.53 9.70 -9.01
CA GLU A 59 -3.10 11.04 -9.45
C GLU A 59 -2.11 11.69 -8.48
N LYS A 60 -2.30 11.49 -7.17
CA LYS A 60 -1.44 12.07 -6.14
C LYS A 60 -0.08 11.38 -6.03
N ASP A 61 -0.08 10.04 -5.97
CA ASP A 61 1.08 9.25 -5.59
C ASP A 61 1.73 8.55 -6.81
N GLY A 62 1.10 8.61 -7.99
CA GLY A 62 1.52 7.91 -9.21
C GLY A 62 1.24 6.40 -9.21
N TYR A 63 0.70 5.89 -8.10
CA TYR A 63 0.30 4.50 -7.92
C TYR A 63 -0.80 4.40 -6.87
N VAL A 64 -1.49 3.26 -6.84
CA VAL A 64 -2.43 2.93 -5.77
C VAL A 64 -2.21 1.51 -5.28
N THR A 65 -2.20 1.32 -3.96
CA THR A 65 -2.16 -0.01 -3.35
C THR A 65 -3.57 -0.37 -2.90
N ILE A 66 -4.04 -1.56 -3.27
CA ILE A 66 -5.31 -2.13 -2.82
C ILE A 66 -5.00 -3.25 -1.83
N ALA A 67 -5.59 -3.15 -0.63
CA ALA A 67 -5.49 -4.14 0.42
C ALA A 67 -6.79 -4.96 0.52
N VAL A 68 -6.63 -6.25 0.78
CA VAL A 68 -7.71 -7.19 1.02
C VAL A 68 -7.45 -7.92 2.34
N TRP A 69 -8.41 -7.84 3.25
CA TRP A 69 -8.34 -8.49 4.56
C TRP A 69 -9.69 -9.09 4.96
N ARG A 70 -9.72 -9.81 6.08
CA ARG A 70 -10.95 -10.23 6.75
C ARG A 70 -11.03 -9.44 8.05
N ASP A 71 -12.22 -8.94 8.37
CA ASP A 71 -12.48 -8.35 9.68
C ASP A 71 -12.64 -9.45 10.75
N GLU A 72 -12.94 -9.02 11.98
CA GLU A 72 -13.10 -9.89 13.16
C GLU A 72 -14.25 -10.88 13.00
N THR A 73 -15.25 -10.57 12.17
CA THR A 73 -16.37 -11.46 11.83
C THR A 73 -16.04 -12.43 10.70
N GLY A 74 -14.83 -12.34 10.14
CA GLY A 74 -14.39 -13.10 8.98
C GLY A 74 -14.89 -12.55 7.64
N GLN A 75 -15.61 -11.42 7.63
CA GLN A 75 -16.12 -10.80 6.42
C GLN A 75 -14.96 -10.17 5.63
N ARG A 76 -14.94 -10.41 4.31
CA ARG A 76 -13.90 -9.87 3.44
C ARG A 76 -14.11 -8.36 3.25
N LYS A 77 -13.06 -7.59 3.54
CA LYS A 77 -12.96 -6.16 3.26
C LYS A 77 -11.94 -5.91 2.16
N ILE A 78 -12.20 -4.86 1.39
CA ILE A 78 -11.31 -4.35 0.35
C ILE A 78 -11.19 -2.86 0.62
N GLY A 79 -9.99 -2.33 0.55
CA GLY A 79 -9.76 -0.92 0.74
C GLY A 79 -8.42 -0.47 0.22
N ARG A 80 -8.15 0.83 0.35
CA ARG A 80 -6.83 1.38 0.07
C ARG A 80 -5.79 0.81 1.04
N GLY A 81 -4.71 0.27 0.52
CA GLY A 81 -3.54 -0.13 1.28
C GLY A 81 -2.68 1.07 1.69
N ARG A 82 -1.68 0.82 2.54
CA ARG A 82 -0.78 1.88 3.00
C ARG A 82 0.14 2.31 1.84
N PRO A 83 0.34 3.62 1.60
CA PRO A 83 1.37 4.10 0.69
C PRO A 83 2.72 3.53 1.09
N LYS A 84 3.47 2.97 0.13
CA LYS A 84 4.80 2.42 0.39
C LYS A 84 5.83 3.43 -0.08
N LYS A 85 6.83 3.69 0.76
CA LYS A 85 7.99 4.47 0.29
C LYS A 85 8.59 3.77 -0.93
N PRO A 86 8.95 4.52 -2.00
CA PRO A 86 9.70 3.98 -3.12
C PRO A 86 10.92 3.21 -2.62
N GLU A 87 11.35 2.14 -3.32
CA GLU A 87 12.52 1.33 -2.95
C GLU A 87 13.76 2.19 -2.61
N GLY A 88 14.02 3.24 -3.39
CA GLY A 88 15.14 4.16 -3.17
C GLY A 88 15.02 5.05 -1.92
N GLN A 89 13.81 5.20 -1.37
CA GLN A 89 13.53 5.96 -0.14
C GLN A 89 13.29 5.06 1.08
N LYS A 90 13.26 3.73 0.89
CA LYS A 90 13.18 2.82 2.02
C LYS A 90 14.51 2.81 2.75
N LEU A 91 14.47 3.18 4.02
CA LEU A 91 15.59 2.93 4.92
C LEU A 91 15.71 1.41 5.10
N LYS A 92 16.80 0.84 4.56
CA LYS A 92 17.01 -0.62 4.55
C LYS A 92 17.47 -1.17 5.91
N HIS A 93 18.00 -0.30 6.76
CA HIS A 93 18.56 -0.67 8.05
C HIS A 93 18.03 0.28 9.13
N SER A 94 17.67 -0.30 10.26
CA SER A 94 17.34 0.41 11.50
C SER A 94 18.42 0.09 12.51
N ILE A 95 18.93 1.10 13.22
CA ILE A 95 19.92 0.94 14.27
C ILE A 95 19.26 1.41 15.57
N HIS A 96 19.28 0.54 16.58
CA HIS A 96 18.82 0.89 17.92
C HIS A 96 20.03 1.20 18.79
N VAL A 97 20.08 2.41 19.32
CA VAL A 97 21.18 2.88 20.17
C VAL A 97 20.60 3.24 21.54
N ARG A 98 21.35 2.92 22.59
CA ARG A 98 21.07 3.40 23.95
C ARG A 98 22.01 4.56 24.23
N LEU A 99 21.42 5.69 24.62
CA LEU A 99 22.13 6.87 25.08
C LEU A 99 21.89 7.03 26.57
N ASP A 100 22.87 7.55 27.28
CA ASP A 100 22.61 8.06 28.62
C ASP A 100 21.68 9.28 28.57
N GLU A 101 21.14 9.65 29.73
CA GLU A 101 20.14 10.71 29.83
C GLU A 101 20.68 12.07 29.35
N GLU A 102 21.94 12.39 29.63
CA GLU A 102 22.54 13.67 29.26
C GLU A 102 22.71 13.77 27.74
N MET A 103 23.24 12.73 27.12
CA MET A 103 23.46 12.64 25.67
C MET A 103 22.12 12.65 24.93
N PHE A 104 21.11 11.96 25.46
CA PHE A 104 19.76 11.98 24.90
C PHE A 104 19.13 13.38 24.96
N LYS A 105 19.31 14.12 26.07
CA LYS A 105 18.85 15.52 26.18
C LYS A 105 19.53 16.43 25.16
N LYS A 106 20.86 16.32 25.00
CA LYS A 106 21.62 17.10 24.00
C LYS A 106 21.14 16.81 22.58
N LEU A 107 20.93 15.54 22.24
CA LEU A 107 20.42 15.14 20.93
C LEU A 107 19.01 15.70 20.67
N ASN A 108 18.10 15.59 21.65
CA ASN A 108 16.76 16.16 21.52
C ASN A 108 16.78 17.68 21.35
N HIS A 109 17.64 18.38 22.09
CA HIS A 109 17.78 19.83 21.96
C HIS A 109 18.23 20.20 20.53
N PHE A 110 19.23 19.49 19.99
CA PHE A 110 19.68 19.69 18.60
C PHE A 110 18.55 19.42 17.59
N CYS A 111 17.78 18.35 17.76
CA CYS A 111 16.64 18.03 16.90
C CYS A 111 15.59 19.17 16.89
N GLN A 112 15.30 19.73 18.07
CA GLN A 112 14.36 20.85 18.22
C GLN A 112 14.87 22.13 17.56
N GLU A 113 16.15 22.47 17.78
CA GLU A 113 16.77 23.66 17.21
C GLU A 113 16.79 23.62 15.68
N LYS A 114 17.17 22.46 15.11
CA LYS A 114 17.26 22.28 13.64
C LYS A 114 15.94 21.89 12.99
N LYS A 115 14.88 21.62 13.77
CA LYS A 115 13.56 21.14 13.30
C LYS A 115 13.66 19.88 12.42
N VAL A 116 14.48 18.92 12.86
CA VAL A 116 14.67 17.64 12.17
C VAL A 116 14.35 16.48 13.10
N ASP A 117 14.05 15.30 12.55
CA ASP A 117 13.89 14.09 13.36
C ASP A 117 15.24 13.52 13.83
N VAL A 118 15.19 12.62 14.80
CA VAL A 118 16.38 12.02 15.42
C VAL A 118 17.29 11.33 14.41
N SER A 119 16.73 10.63 13.42
CA SER A 119 17.53 9.92 12.41
C SER A 119 18.25 10.89 11.50
N GLU A 120 17.56 11.98 11.13
CA GLU A 120 18.14 13.04 10.31
C GLU A 120 19.22 13.82 11.09
N ALA A 121 18.97 14.14 12.36
CA ALA A 121 19.97 14.75 13.24
C ALA A 121 21.25 13.92 13.32
N ILE A 122 21.14 12.61 13.52
CA ILE A 122 22.31 11.71 13.58
C ILE A 122 23.05 11.69 12.23
N ARG A 123 22.35 11.68 11.09
CA ARG A 123 22.99 11.74 9.76
C ARG A 123 23.78 13.04 9.58
N ILE A 124 23.18 14.17 9.95
CA ILE A 124 23.83 15.49 9.90
C ILE A 124 25.09 15.49 10.76
N LEU A 125 24.99 15.00 12.01
CA LEU A 125 26.13 14.94 12.92
C LEU A 125 27.24 14.04 12.37
N ILE A 126 26.91 12.90 11.77
CA ILE A 126 27.90 12.01 11.15
C ILE A 126 28.58 12.64 9.93
N HIS A 127 27.83 13.37 9.09
CA HIS A 127 28.38 13.99 7.87
C HIS A 127 29.23 15.24 8.13
N ASN A 128 29.06 15.86 9.30
CA ASN A 128 29.80 17.05 9.73
C ASN A 128 30.94 16.73 10.72
N LEU A 129 31.22 15.45 10.95
CA LEU A 129 32.43 14.97 11.64
C LEU A 129 33.59 14.87 10.63
#